data_AF-A0A7X6FMF8-F1
#
_entry.id   AF-A0A7X6FMF8-F1
#
_cell.length_a   1.000
_cell.length_b   1.000
_cell.length_c   1.000
_cell.angle_alpha   90.00
_cell.angle_beta   90.00
_cell.angle_gamma   90.00
#
_symmetry.space_group_name_H-M   'P 1'
#
loop_
_entity.id
_entity.type
_entity.pdbx_description
1 polymer ?
#
loop_
_entity_poly.entity_id
_entity_poly.type
_entity_poly.pdbx_seq_one_letter_code
_entity_poly.pdbx_strand_id
1 'polypeptide(L)'
;MADSENSRTLPAISRGKEKREHGTCEGLPPIIDRRNLLPVATRLLSALIAEIPQRREQGPTPIREMWPRWYACHQEHMRVIRLREKLQAELLNEAGGRPVVMLPNVGKDGVVEVRSFADLNRMASQLDVKHLSQARADLRRRRKRWKEADRRLGYSAIVAREQELAERAGISGRVMWITRPSSVIEVTAKLHCLIVMHDASLKLVDAPWPELRTMLKDLILLTEKSRPKPGNGPAYPGKAADVRRILDLAAQYRDAAKTLGEDVSKLNHLPQRLLALHSIELYLDALLLANGLDRETVCGFERDLNARTRIAMDIGLVLRKRTAAHLATLSSSREYLAVSYGSETTATLSQINRVMATLDEVSLKVRRMLRGSTVAEDRTASARSL
;
A
#
# COMPACT_ATOMS: atom_id res chain seq x y z
N MET A 1 -38.68 14.65 -59.88
CA MET A 1 -38.12 13.33 -60.18
C MET A 1 -36.67 13.30 -59.73
N ALA A 2 -36.29 12.22 -59.06
CA ALA A 2 -35.00 11.89 -58.43
C ALA A 2 -34.69 12.58 -57.09
N ASP A 3 -34.89 11.80 -56.03
CA ASP A 3 -34.56 11.99 -54.62
C ASP A 3 -33.05 11.87 -54.34
N SER A 4 -32.58 12.43 -53.22
CA SER A 4 -32.05 11.63 -52.09
C SER A 4 -31.28 12.48 -51.06
N GLU A 5 -31.82 12.46 -49.85
CA GLU A 5 -31.17 12.41 -48.52
C GLU A 5 -29.70 12.83 -48.39
N ASN A 6 -29.42 13.82 -47.53
CA ASN A 6 -28.53 13.51 -46.41
C ASN A 6 -28.74 14.39 -45.18
N SER A 7 -28.76 13.68 -44.04
CA SER A 7 -29.14 14.18 -42.73
C SER A 7 -28.05 14.97 -42.03
N ARG A 8 -28.55 15.89 -41.20
CA ARG A 8 -27.92 16.68 -40.13
C ARG A 8 -26.76 15.99 -39.39
N THR A 9 -25.61 16.66 -39.32
CA THR A 9 -24.58 16.42 -38.30
C THR A 9 -24.28 17.74 -37.59
N LEU A 10 -24.66 17.83 -36.31
CA LEU A 10 -24.28 18.93 -35.41
C LEU A 10 -22.84 18.75 -34.92
N PRO A 11 -22.07 19.82 -34.66
CA PRO A 11 -20.71 19.74 -34.19
C PRO A 11 -20.62 19.38 -32.69
N ALA A 12 -19.67 18.53 -32.35
CA ALA A 12 -19.38 18.07 -31.01
C ALA A 12 -18.81 19.20 -30.13
N ILE A 13 -19.49 19.46 -29.01
CA ILE A 13 -19.12 20.41 -27.97
C ILE A 13 -17.85 19.93 -27.26
N SER A 14 -16.80 20.74 -27.30
CA SER A 14 -15.61 20.59 -26.47
C SER A 14 -15.93 20.92 -25.02
N ARG A 15 -15.94 19.91 -24.13
CA ARG A 15 -16.10 20.12 -22.69
C ARG A 15 -14.75 20.02 -22.00
N GLY A 16 -14.37 21.14 -21.37
CA GLY A 16 -13.08 21.37 -20.74
C GLY A 16 -12.74 20.36 -19.64
N LYS A 17 -11.44 20.04 -19.58
CA LYS A 17 -10.80 19.35 -18.46
C LYS A 17 -10.88 20.21 -17.20
N GLU A 18 -11.81 19.88 -16.31
CA GLU A 18 -11.64 20.20 -14.89
C GLU A 18 -10.71 19.17 -14.26
N LYS A 19 -9.53 19.65 -13.87
CA LYS A 19 -8.67 19.00 -12.89
C LYS A 19 -9.48 18.75 -11.62
N ARG A 20 -9.60 17.48 -11.22
CA ARG A 20 -9.82 17.12 -9.82
C ARG A 20 -8.64 16.29 -9.35
N GLU A 21 -7.67 16.99 -8.80
CA GLU A 21 -6.74 16.44 -7.83
C GLU A 21 -7.57 16.13 -6.59
N HIS A 22 -7.85 14.85 -6.31
CA HIS A 22 -8.16 14.27 -4.98
C HIS A 22 -8.14 12.75 -5.16
N GLY A 23 -7.02 12.11 -4.81
CA GLY A 23 -6.79 10.68 -4.97
C GLY A 23 -7.53 9.86 -3.91
N THR A 24 -8.84 9.71 -4.08
CA THR A 24 -9.59 8.61 -3.45
C THR A 24 -9.26 7.31 -4.17
N CYS A 25 -9.01 6.24 -3.42
CA CYS A 25 -8.86 4.88 -3.95
C CYS A 25 -10.15 4.43 -4.64
N GLU A 26 -10.38 4.86 -5.87
CA GLU A 26 -11.29 4.19 -6.79
C GLU A 26 -10.69 2.82 -7.11
N GLY A 27 -11.52 1.77 -7.00
CA GLY A 27 -11.14 0.37 -7.11
C GLY A 27 -10.39 -0.02 -8.39
N LEU A 28 -10.10 -1.31 -8.52
CA LEU A 28 -9.48 -1.83 -9.75
C LEU A 28 -10.30 -1.41 -11.00
N PRO A 29 -9.63 -1.05 -12.11
CA PRO A 29 -10.34 -0.79 -13.35
C PRO A 29 -11.10 -2.05 -13.79
N PRO A 30 -12.25 -1.90 -14.48
CA PRO A 30 -13.10 -3.03 -14.86
C PRO A 30 -12.40 -4.05 -15.77
N ILE A 31 -11.37 -3.61 -16.52
CA ILE A 31 -10.58 -4.46 -17.40
C ILE A 31 -9.11 -4.22 -17.11
N ILE A 32 -8.39 -5.28 -16.77
CA ILE A 32 -6.92 -5.29 -16.70
C ILE A 32 -6.39 -5.90 -18.00
N ASP A 33 -5.75 -5.05 -18.81
CA ASP A 33 -5.13 -5.37 -20.08
C ASP A 33 -3.60 -5.24 -20.00
N ARG A 34 -2.92 -5.53 -21.11
CA ARG A 34 -1.45 -5.44 -21.19
C ARG A 34 -0.93 -4.02 -20.96
N ARG A 35 -1.70 -2.97 -21.25
CA ARG A 35 -1.24 -1.58 -21.15
C ARG A 35 -1.36 -1.02 -19.74
N ASN A 36 -2.33 -1.50 -18.97
CA ASN A 36 -2.60 -1.01 -17.62
C ASN A 36 -2.14 -1.96 -16.49
N LEU A 37 -1.70 -3.19 -16.80
CA LEU A 37 -1.28 -4.18 -15.80
C LEU A 37 -0.26 -3.65 -14.79
N LEU A 38 0.88 -3.11 -15.24
CA LEU A 38 1.95 -2.62 -14.34
C LEU A 38 1.53 -1.37 -13.55
N PRO A 39 0.88 -0.35 -14.16
CA PRO A 39 0.32 0.77 -13.41
C PRO A 39 -0.70 0.36 -12.34
N VAL A 40 -1.59 -0.57 -12.67
CA VAL A 40 -2.60 -1.10 -11.73
C VAL A 40 -1.93 -1.84 -10.58
N ALA A 41 -0.99 -2.73 -10.90
CA ALA A 41 -0.19 -3.46 -9.91
C ALA A 41 0.52 -2.49 -8.95
N THR A 42 1.17 -1.47 -9.50
CA THR A 42 1.88 -0.45 -8.72
C THR A 42 0.94 0.25 -7.76
N ARG A 43 -0.18 0.78 -8.26
CA ARG A 43 -1.16 1.52 -7.46
C ARG A 43 -1.71 0.67 -6.32
N LEU A 44 -2.08 -0.58 -6.62
CA LEU A 44 -2.59 -1.52 -5.63
C LEU A 44 -1.52 -1.85 -4.58
N LEU A 45 -0.30 -2.20 -5.01
CA LEU A 45 0.81 -2.51 -4.11
C LEU A 45 1.14 -1.34 -3.18
N SER A 46 1.19 -0.11 -3.70
CA SER A 46 1.40 1.09 -2.89
C SER A 46 0.31 1.28 -1.83
N ALA A 47 -0.96 1.10 -2.19
CA ALA A 47 -2.08 1.20 -1.25
C ALA A 47 -2.02 0.11 -0.17
N LEU A 48 -1.85 -1.15 -0.58
CA LEU A 48 -1.81 -2.29 0.33
C LEU A 48 -0.61 -2.23 1.28
N ILE A 49 0.57 -1.81 0.81
CA ILE A 49 1.75 -1.66 1.65
C ILE A 49 1.56 -0.52 2.67
N ALA A 50 0.87 0.57 2.29
CA ALA A 50 0.61 1.70 3.19
C ALA A 50 -0.38 1.34 4.32
N GLU A 51 -1.28 0.38 4.09
CA GLU A 51 -2.27 -0.08 5.07
C GLU A 51 -1.69 -1.06 6.12
N ILE A 52 -0.54 -1.68 5.84
CA ILE A 52 0.08 -2.63 6.78
C ILE A 52 0.74 -1.85 7.92
N PRO A 53 0.40 -2.14 9.20
CA PRO A 53 1.05 -1.51 10.35
C PRO A 53 2.57 -1.68 10.30
N GLN A 54 3.32 -0.62 10.55
CA GLN A 54 4.80 -0.59 10.50
C GLN A 54 5.48 -1.38 11.64
N ARG A 55 4.80 -2.37 12.24
CA ARG A 55 5.36 -3.14 13.36
C ARG A 55 6.61 -3.88 12.87
N ARG A 56 7.76 -3.42 13.34
CA ARG A 56 9.06 -3.93 12.92
C ARG A 56 9.41 -5.13 13.78
N GLU A 57 9.29 -6.32 13.22
CA GLU A 57 9.95 -7.50 13.77
C GLU A 57 11.46 -7.33 13.54
N GLN A 58 12.29 -7.70 14.52
CA GLN A 58 13.74 -7.67 14.35
C GLN A 58 14.14 -8.66 13.24
N GLY A 59 14.80 -8.19 12.18
CA GLY A 59 15.19 -9.05 11.05
C GLY A 59 15.63 -8.28 9.80
N PRO A 60 15.89 -8.99 8.69
CA PRO A 60 16.20 -8.39 7.39
C PRO A 60 15.07 -7.47 6.92
N THR A 61 15.42 -6.44 6.13
CA THR A 61 14.41 -5.51 5.59
C THR A 61 13.38 -6.28 4.76
N PRO A 62 12.08 -6.24 5.12
CA PRO A 62 11.06 -7.01 4.41
C PRO A 62 10.80 -6.41 3.03
N ILE A 63 10.28 -7.23 2.12
CA ILE A 63 10.02 -6.84 0.73
C ILE A 63 9.07 -5.64 0.64
N ARG A 64 8.08 -5.55 1.54
CA ARG A 64 7.15 -4.41 1.62
C ARG A 64 7.84 -3.06 1.86
N GLU A 65 9.01 -3.04 2.51
CA GLU A 65 9.82 -1.83 2.70
C GLU A 65 10.80 -1.60 1.53
N MET A 66 11.29 -2.68 0.93
CA MET A 66 12.24 -2.60 -0.19
C MET A 66 11.58 -2.14 -1.50
N TRP A 67 10.40 -2.71 -1.81
CA TRP A 67 9.75 -2.51 -3.10
C TRP A 67 9.40 -1.03 -3.38
N PRO A 68 8.84 -0.24 -2.43
CA PRO A 68 8.57 1.18 -2.69
C PRO A 68 9.84 1.97 -3.01
N ARG A 69 10.96 1.69 -2.30
CA ARG A 69 12.25 2.35 -2.53
C ARG A 69 12.85 1.96 -3.88
N TRP A 70 12.78 0.67 -4.22
CA TRP A 70 13.20 0.17 -5.52
C TRP A 70 12.38 0.79 -6.66
N TYR A 71 11.05 0.85 -6.52
CA TYR A 71 10.17 1.37 -7.54
C TYR A 71 10.36 2.88 -7.76
N ALA A 72 10.57 3.65 -6.68
CA ALA A 72 10.94 5.06 -6.78
C ALA A 72 12.26 5.25 -7.56
N CYS A 73 13.29 4.44 -7.25
CA CYS A 73 14.56 4.43 -7.97
C CYS A 73 14.37 4.09 -9.46
N HIS A 74 13.50 3.11 -9.78
CA HIS A 74 13.17 2.76 -11.16
C HIS A 74 12.45 3.91 -11.89
N GLN A 75 11.50 4.59 -11.25
CA GLN A 75 10.82 5.75 -11.85
C GLN A 75 11.79 6.89 -12.14
N GLU A 76 12.72 7.17 -11.22
CA GLU A 76 13.81 8.12 -11.46
C GLU A 76 14.67 7.69 -12.65
N HIS A 77 15.05 6.42 -12.72
CA HIS A 77 15.82 5.88 -13.83
C HIS A 77 15.11 6.13 -15.18
N MET A 78 13.80 5.86 -15.27
CA MET A 78 13.02 6.12 -16.49
C MET A 78 12.92 7.61 -16.86
N ARG A 79 12.91 8.51 -15.88
CA ARG A 79 12.99 9.97 -16.15
C ARG A 79 14.37 10.35 -16.69
N VAL A 80 15.42 9.79 -16.11
CA VAL A 80 16.81 10.03 -16.52
C VAL A 80 17.08 9.50 -17.92
N ILE A 81 16.57 8.32 -18.31
CA ILE A 81 16.68 7.79 -19.68
C ILE A 81 16.10 8.78 -20.70
N ARG A 82 14.88 9.27 -20.46
CA ARG A 82 14.23 10.24 -21.37
C ARG A 82 15.01 11.56 -21.45
N LEU A 83 15.53 12.01 -20.31
CA LEU A 83 16.38 13.21 -20.28
C LEU A 83 17.69 12.98 -21.04
N ARG A 84 18.33 11.82 -20.88
CA ARG A 84 19.53 11.44 -21.61
C ARG A 84 19.28 11.45 -23.11
N GLU A 85 18.20 10.83 -23.58
CA GLU A 85 17.85 10.79 -25.00
C GLU A 85 17.64 12.21 -25.57
N LYS A 86 16.95 13.08 -24.82
CA LYS A 86 16.77 14.48 -25.19
C LYS A 86 18.12 15.23 -25.28
N LEU A 87 18.93 15.15 -24.23
CA LEU A 87 20.25 15.80 -24.19
C LEU A 87 21.19 15.21 -25.24
N GLN A 88 21.07 13.93 -25.58
CA GLN A 88 21.84 13.31 -26.66
C GLN A 88 21.53 13.95 -28.00
N ALA A 89 20.25 14.20 -28.30
CA ALA A 89 19.84 14.88 -29.52
C ALA A 89 20.35 16.33 -29.57
N GLU A 90 20.22 17.07 -28.46
CA GLU A 90 20.73 18.45 -28.34
C GLU A 90 22.26 18.50 -28.49
N LEU A 91 22.99 17.57 -27.86
CA LEU A 91 24.44 17.46 -27.92
C LEU A 91 24.92 17.13 -29.34
N LEU A 92 24.23 16.25 -30.05
CA LEU A 92 24.54 15.94 -31.45
C LEU A 92 24.36 17.18 -32.34
N ASN A 93 23.33 17.99 -32.09
CA ASN A 93 23.08 19.22 -32.83
C ASN A 93 24.15 20.29 -32.52
N GLU A 94 24.46 20.56 -31.25
CA GLU A 94 25.45 21.60 -30.86
C GLU A 94 26.88 21.20 -31.27
N ALA A 95 27.27 19.94 -31.11
CA ALA A 95 28.60 19.48 -31.47
C ALA A 95 28.80 19.33 -32.99
N GLY A 96 27.71 19.28 -33.78
CA GLY A 96 27.73 19.02 -35.21
C GLY A 96 28.00 17.54 -35.54
N GLY A 97 27.45 16.63 -34.74
CA GLY A 97 27.59 15.19 -34.87
C GLY A 97 28.54 14.55 -33.84
N ARG A 98 28.76 13.24 -33.99
CA ARG A 98 29.60 12.46 -33.08
C ARG A 98 31.08 12.85 -33.21
N PRO A 99 31.90 12.73 -32.14
CA PRO A 99 33.30 13.13 -32.16
C PRO A 99 34.17 12.04 -32.80
N VAL A 100 33.93 11.77 -34.09
CA VAL A 100 34.49 10.64 -34.83
C VAL A 100 35.02 11.12 -36.17
N VAL A 101 36.02 10.43 -36.72
CA VAL A 101 36.61 10.74 -38.02
C VAL A 101 36.50 9.51 -38.91
N MET A 102 36.10 9.71 -40.16
CA MET A 102 35.91 8.66 -41.14
C MET A 102 37.20 8.49 -41.94
N LEU A 103 37.80 7.29 -41.92
CA LEU A 103 39.07 7.00 -42.60
C LEU A 103 38.95 5.82 -43.57
N PRO A 104 39.69 5.83 -44.69
CA PRO A 104 39.70 4.70 -45.62
C PRO A 104 40.12 3.39 -44.93
N ASN A 105 39.43 2.30 -45.22
CA ASN A 105 39.82 0.97 -44.76
C ASN A 105 40.83 0.37 -45.75
N VAL A 106 42.10 0.26 -45.37
CA VAL A 106 43.12 -0.26 -46.29
C VAL A 106 42.96 -1.78 -46.41
N GLY A 107 42.57 -2.25 -47.61
CA GLY A 107 42.36 -3.66 -47.94
C GLY A 107 40.89 -4.11 -48.00
N LYS A 108 39.92 -3.24 -47.76
CA LYS A 108 38.48 -3.47 -48.03
C LYS A 108 37.85 -2.21 -48.59
N ASP A 109 36.94 -2.33 -49.56
CA ASP A 109 36.13 -1.20 -49.99
C ASP A 109 35.21 -0.75 -48.83
N GLY A 110 35.61 0.31 -48.13
CA GLY A 110 34.86 0.83 -46.99
C GLY A 110 35.60 1.93 -46.21
N VAL A 111 34.83 2.60 -45.34
CA VAL A 111 35.32 3.67 -44.48
C VAL A 111 35.12 3.26 -43.02
N VAL A 112 36.16 3.40 -42.20
CA VAL A 112 36.15 3.06 -40.77
C VAL A 112 35.89 4.31 -39.93
N GLU A 113 34.95 4.20 -39.00
CA GLU A 113 34.68 5.24 -38.01
C GLU A 113 35.72 5.16 -36.88
N VAL A 114 36.60 6.15 -36.80
CA VAL A 114 37.65 6.21 -35.79
C VAL A 114 37.25 7.14 -34.66
N ARG A 115 37.18 6.58 -33.45
CA ARG A 115 36.71 7.27 -32.24
C ARG A 115 37.82 7.65 -31.27
N SER A 116 39.02 7.07 -31.40
CA SER A 116 40.13 7.27 -30.48
C SER A 116 41.48 7.50 -31.15
N PHE A 117 42.40 8.17 -30.43
CA PHE A 117 43.79 8.33 -30.90
C PHE A 117 44.55 6.99 -30.91
N ALA A 118 44.17 6.04 -30.04
CA ALA A 118 44.75 4.71 -30.06
C ALA A 118 44.38 3.95 -31.34
N ASP A 119 43.13 4.08 -31.77
CA ASP A 119 42.67 3.50 -33.05
C ASP A 119 43.33 4.18 -34.25
N LEU A 120 43.48 5.51 -34.23
CA LEU A 120 44.28 6.23 -35.23
C LEU A 120 45.73 5.73 -35.29
N ASN A 121 46.35 5.43 -34.14
CA ASN A 121 47.71 4.94 -34.08
C ASN A 121 47.84 3.50 -34.61
N ARG A 122 46.81 2.66 -34.41
CA ARG A 122 46.77 1.31 -35.01
C ARG A 122 46.68 1.35 -36.54
N MET A 123 46.00 2.35 -37.08
CA MET A 123 45.88 2.55 -38.53
C MET A 123 47.04 3.38 -39.12
N ALA A 124 48.03 3.76 -38.31
CA ALA A 124 49.05 4.70 -38.71
C ALA A 124 49.96 4.19 -39.83
N SER A 125 50.25 2.88 -39.84
CA SER A 125 51.08 2.24 -40.87
C SER A 125 50.40 2.14 -42.24
N GLN A 126 49.08 2.35 -42.28
CA GLN A 126 48.25 2.19 -43.48
C GLN A 126 47.88 3.55 -44.10
N LEU A 127 48.14 4.66 -43.41
CA LEU A 127 47.74 6.00 -43.82
C LEU A 127 48.97 6.87 -44.06
N ASP A 128 48.88 7.72 -45.08
CA ASP A 128 49.90 8.74 -45.32
C ASP A 128 49.97 9.74 -44.14
N VAL A 129 51.19 10.25 -43.87
CA VAL A 129 51.52 11.13 -42.75
C VAL A 129 50.65 12.39 -42.74
N LYS A 130 50.36 12.94 -43.93
CA LYS A 130 49.50 14.13 -44.06
C LYS A 130 48.04 13.80 -43.70
N HIS A 131 47.52 12.69 -44.21
CA HIS A 131 46.16 12.22 -43.89
C HIS A 131 45.98 11.90 -42.40
N LEU A 132 47.01 11.31 -41.79
CA LEU A 132 47.04 11.00 -40.37
C LEU A 132 47.07 12.25 -39.49
N SER A 133 47.90 13.25 -39.84
CA SER A 133 47.95 14.52 -39.11
C SER A 133 46.63 15.29 -39.20
N GLN A 134 46.00 15.30 -40.39
CA GLN A 134 44.68 15.90 -40.61
C GLN A 134 43.60 15.19 -39.77
N ALA A 135 43.56 13.85 -39.81
CA ALA A 135 42.61 13.07 -39.02
C ALA A 135 42.76 13.30 -37.50
N ARG A 136 44.00 13.41 -37.01
CA ARG A 136 44.27 13.77 -35.61
C ARG A 136 43.76 15.17 -35.28
N ALA A 137 44.00 16.16 -36.14
CA ALA A 137 43.54 17.53 -35.94
C ALA A 137 42.02 17.61 -35.93
N ASP A 138 41.35 16.94 -36.87
CA ASP A 138 39.89 16.92 -36.97
C ASP A 138 39.25 16.20 -35.78
N LEU A 139 39.81 15.06 -35.34
CA LEU A 139 39.34 14.36 -34.14
C LEU A 139 39.50 15.25 -32.90
N ARG A 140 40.60 16.00 -32.77
CA ARG A 140 40.79 16.98 -31.68
C ARG A 140 39.72 18.05 -31.70
N ARG A 141 39.46 18.67 -32.87
CA ARG A 141 38.44 19.73 -33.00
C ARG A 141 37.04 19.21 -32.65
N ARG A 142 36.65 18.05 -33.18
CA ARG A 142 35.33 17.44 -32.92
C ARG A 142 35.18 17.04 -31.44
N ARG A 143 36.20 16.46 -30.82
CA ARG A 143 36.20 16.17 -29.37
C ARG A 143 36.14 17.43 -28.52
N LYS A 144 36.82 18.51 -28.90
CA LYS A 144 36.76 19.79 -28.18
C LYS A 144 35.32 20.35 -28.21
N ARG A 145 34.71 20.41 -29.39
CA ARG A 145 33.30 20.83 -29.54
C ARG A 145 32.34 19.96 -28.72
N TRP A 146 32.52 18.65 -28.76
CA TRP A 146 31.72 17.72 -27.97
C TRP A 146 31.84 17.97 -26.46
N LYS A 147 33.07 18.14 -25.95
CA LYS A 147 33.29 18.44 -24.52
C LYS A 147 32.75 19.81 -24.11
N GLU A 148 32.83 20.81 -24.98
CA GLU A 148 32.30 22.14 -24.72
C GLU A 148 30.77 22.11 -24.63
N ALA A 149 30.10 21.47 -25.58
CA ALA A 149 28.65 21.26 -25.56
C ALA A 149 28.22 20.40 -24.36
N ASP A 150 28.94 19.31 -24.07
CA ASP A 150 28.68 18.47 -22.90
C ASP A 150 28.79 19.25 -21.57
N ARG A 151 29.78 20.12 -21.43
CA ARG A 151 29.93 20.99 -20.24
C ARG A 151 28.76 21.96 -20.08
N ARG A 152 28.11 22.38 -21.17
CA ARG A 152 26.94 23.26 -21.13
C ARG A 152 25.64 22.50 -20.85
N LEU A 153 25.48 21.33 -21.46
CA LEU A 153 24.26 20.53 -21.41
C LEU A 153 24.23 19.53 -20.24
N GLY A 154 25.39 19.16 -19.69
CA GLY A 154 25.53 18.22 -18.58
C GLY A 154 25.27 16.76 -18.97
N TYR A 155 25.41 16.38 -20.24
CA TYR A 155 25.06 15.05 -20.74
C TYR A 155 25.84 13.92 -20.02
N SER A 156 27.15 14.05 -19.85
CA SER A 156 27.98 13.05 -19.17
C SER A 156 27.57 12.83 -17.71
N ALA A 157 27.10 13.88 -17.02
CA ALA A 157 26.60 13.76 -15.65
C ALA A 157 25.28 12.97 -15.60
N ILE A 158 24.40 13.17 -16.59
CA ILE A 158 23.15 12.40 -16.73
C ILE A 158 23.44 10.93 -17.06
N VAL A 159 24.42 10.64 -17.92
CA VAL A 159 24.86 9.26 -18.19
C VAL A 159 25.40 8.58 -16.93
N ALA A 160 26.23 9.27 -16.14
CA ALA A 160 26.72 8.74 -14.88
C ALA A 160 25.57 8.47 -13.88
N ARG A 161 24.58 9.36 -13.81
CA ARG A 161 23.40 9.19 -12.96
C ARG A 161 22.49 8.04 -13.42
N GLU A 162 22.32 7.86 -14.73
CA GLU A 162 21.60 6.70 -15.30
C GLU A 162 22.25 5.39 -14.82
N GLN A 163 23.58 5.30 -14.95
CA GLN A 163 24.34 4.12 -14.53
C GLN A 163 24.20 3.85 -13.02
N GLU A 164 24.33 4.88 -12.17
CA GLU A 164 24.15 4.75 -10.72
C GLU A 164 22.74 4.23 -10.37
N LEU A 165 21.70 4.78 -11.02
CA LEU A 165 20.32 4.36 -10.78
C LEU A 165 20.06 2.93 -11.29
N ALA A 166 20.65 2.55 -12.43
CA ALA A 166 20.57 1.21 -12.98
C ALA A 166 21.23 0.18 -12.03
N GLU A 167 22.41 0.50 -11.50
CA GLU A 167 23.11 -0.34 -10.53
C GLU A 167 22.33 -0.48 -9.23
N ARG A 168 21.85 0.63 -8.66
CA ARG A 168 21.07 0.64 -7.41
C ARG A 168 19.77 -0.14 -7.56
N ALA A 169 19.02 0.08 -8.65
CA ALA A 169 17.79 -0.65 -8.94
C ALA A 169 18.08 -2.14 -9.17
N GLY A 170 19.16 -2.48 -9.86
CA GLY A 170 19.58 -3.86 -10.10
C GLY A 170 19.96 -4.60 -8.82
N ILE A 171 20.75 -3.98 -7.94
CA ILE A 171 21.13 -4.55 -6.64
C ILE A 171 19.87 -4.75 -5.79
N SER A 172 19.06 -3.70 -5.62
CA SER A 172 17.87 -3.79 -4.77
C SER A 172 16.84 -4.79 -5.32
N GLY A 173 16.70 -4.92 -6.64
CA GLY A 173 15.86 -5.93 -7.27
C GLY A 173 16.35 -7.36 -7.01
N ARG A 174 17.67 -7.60 -7.13
CA ARG A 174 18.28 -8.91 -6.82
C ARG A 174 18.15 -9.29 -5.35
N VAL A 175 18.39 -8.35 -4.44
CA VAL A 175 18.19 -8.61 -2.99
C VAL A 175 16.73 -8.93 -2.71
N MET A 176 15.80 -8.16 -3.29
CA MET A 176 14.37 -8.40 -3.12
C MET A 176 13.98 -9.80 -3.61
N TRP A 177 14.58 -10.28 -4.71
CA TRP A 177 14.32 -11.61 -5.26
C TRP A 177 14.69 -12.75 -4.31
N ILE A 178 15.82 -12.66 -3.61
CA ILE A 178 16.28 -13.70 -2.67
C ILE A 178 15.61 -13.62 -1.28
N THR A 179 15.11 -12.45 -0.87
CA THR A 179 14.42 -12.28 0.41
C THR A 179 13.16 -13.16 0.48
N ARG A 180 12.94 -13.92 1.55
CA ARG A 180 11.74 -14.74 1.69
C ARG A 180 10.48 -13.85 1.84
N PRO A 181 9.41 -14.05 1.04
CA PRO A 181 8.17 -13.31 1.21
C PRO A 181 7.37 -13.83 2.41
N SER A 182 6.75 -12.90 3.12
CA SER A 182 5.87 -13.15 4.27
C SER A 182 4.37 -13.03 3.94
N SER A 183 4.04 -12.50 2.75
CA SER A 183 2.65 -12.31 2.31
C SER A 183 2.49 -12.40 0.79
N VAL A 184 1.25 -12.59 0.33
CA VAL A 184 0.88 -12.54 -1.09
C VAL A 184 1.20 -11.17 -1.71
N ILE A 185 1.10 -10.09 -0.93
CA ILE A 185 1.46 -8.73 -1.36
C ILE A 185 2.95 -8.67 -1.73
N GLU A 186 3.81 -9.27 -0.91
CA GLU A 186 5.25 -9.33 -1.17
C GLU A 186 5.61 -10.24 -2.35
N VAL A 187 4.89 -11.34 -2.57
CA VAL A 187 5.02 -12.16 -3.78
C VAL A 187 4.62 -11.37 -5.03
N THR A 188 3.51 -10.63 -4.95
CA THR A 188 3.02 -9.77 -6.03
C THR A 188 4.04 -8.67 -6.35
N ALA A 189 4.62 -8.06 -5.32
CA ALA A 189 5.68 -7.06 -5.45
C ALA A 189 6.94 -7.60 -6.13
N LYS A 190 7.37 -8.82 -5.78
CA LYS A 190 8.49 -9.52 -6.43
C LYS A 190 8.21 -9.77 -7.91
N LEU A 191 7.05 -10.33 -8.24
CA LEU A 191 6.69 -10.63 -9.63
C LEU A 191 6.58 -9.35 -10.46
N HIS A 192 5.97 -8.29 -9.90
CA HIS A 192 5.95 -6.97 -10.51
C HIS A 192 7.36 -6.46 -10.81
N CYS A 193 8.27 -6.53 -9.84
CA CYS A 193 9.66 -6.13 -10.03
C CYS A 193 10.36 -6.93 -11.13
N LEU A 194 10.18 -8.26 -11.16
CA LEU A 194 10.80 -9.12 -12.17
C LEU A 194 10.36 -8.71 -13.58
N ILE A 195 9.06 -8.49 -13.77
CA ILE A 195 8.51 -8.10 -15.07
C ILE A 195 9.01 -6.71 -15.46
N VAL A 196 9.00 -5.74 -14.54
CA VAL A 196 9.47 -4.37 -14.83
C VAL A 196 10.96 -4.33 -15.16
N MET A 197 11.81 -5.14 -14.52
CA MET A 197 13.25 -5.14 -14.79
C MET A 197 13.60 -5.66 -16.19
N HIS A 198 12.87 -6.66 -16.67
CA HIS A 198 13.19 -7.33 -17.93
C HIS A 198 12.33 -6.84 -19.09
N ASP A 199 11.12 -6.37 -18.80
CA ASP A 199 10.14 -5.97 -19.79
C ASP A 199 9.14 -4.93 -19.27
N ALA A 200 9.65 -3.76 -18.87
CA ALA A 200 8.82 -2.62 -18.44
C ALA A 200 7.78 -2.20 -19.49
N SER A 201 8.07 -2.39 -20.78
CA SER A 201 7.15 -2.09 -21.88
C SER A 201 6.15 -3.20 -22.17
N LEU A 202 6.28 -4.32 -21.45
CA LEU A 202 5.54 -5.55 -21.65
C LEU A 202 5.57 -6.02 -23.10
N LYS A 203 6.64 -5.84 -23.88
CA LYS A 203 6.73 -6.17 -25.32
C LYS A 203 7.06 -7.63 -25.62
N LEU A 204 7.67 -8.38 -24.69
CA LEU A 204 8.09 -9.76 -24.94
C LEU A 204 6.88 -10.67 -25.15
N VAL A 205 6.86 -11.45 -26.22
CA VAL A 205 5.69 -12.27 -26.59
C VAL A 205 5.89 -13.75 -26.31
N ASP A 206 7.14 -14.20 -26.27
CA ASP A 206 7.48 -15.60 -26.05
C ASP A 206 7.35 -15.98 -24.57
N ALA A 207 7.13 -17.27 -24.32
CA ALA A 207 7.13 -17.83 -22.97
C ALA A 207 8.47 -17.49 -22.26
N PRO A 208 8.46 -17.20 -20.94
CA PRO A 208 7.33 -17.29 -20.00
C PRO A 208 6.59 -15.95 -19.78
N TRP A 209 6.83 -14.93 -20.61
CA TRP A 209 6.36 -13.56 -20.32
C TRP A 209 4.83 -13.41 -20.31
N PRO A 210 4.06 -14.01 -21.24
CA PRO A 210 2.60 -14.03 -21.16
C PRO A 210 2.07 -14.70 -19.89
N GLU A 211 2.67 -15.80 -19.46
CA GLU A 211 2.28 -16.57 -18.28
C GLU A 211 2.56 -15.79 -17.00
N LEU A 212 3.74 -15.18 -16.89
CA LEU A 212 4.10 -14.32 -15.75
C LEU A 212 3.18 -13.11 -15.61
N ARG A 213 2.75 -12.51 -16.72
CA ARG A 213 1.75 -11.42 -16.70
C ARG A 213 0.39 -11.89 -16.23
N THR A 214 -0.02 -13.08 -16.65
CA THR A 214 -1.27 -13.71 -16.21
C THR A 214 -1.22 -13.99 -14.70
N MET A 215 -0.13 -14.58 -14.22
CA MET A 215 0.08 -14.79 -12.78
C MET A 215 0.04 -13.47 -12.00
N LEU A 216 0.66 -12.39 -12.51
CA LEU A 216 0.59 -11.08 -11.86
C LEU A 216 -0.85 -10.56 -11.81
N LYS A 217 -1.59 -10.67 -12.91
CA LYS A 217 -3.00 -10.28 -12.98
C LYS A 217 -3.84 -11.07 -11.97
N ASP A 218 -3.65 -12.38 -11.87
CA ASP A 218 -4.39 -13.23 -10.94
C ASP A 218 -4.07 -12.88 -9.50
N LEU A 219 -2.80 -12.62 -9.16
CA LEU A 219 -2.40 -12.15 -7.83
C LEU A 219 -3.02 -10.80 -7.47
N ILE A 220 -3.11 -9.86 -8.42
CA ILE A 220 -3.81 -8.57 -8.25
C ILE A 220 -5.30 -8.81 -7.95
N LEU A 221 -5.94 -9.69 -8.71
CA LEU A 221 -7.36 -10.01 -8.50
C LEU A 221 -7.59 -10.72 -7.16
N LEU A 222 -6.68 -11.62 -6.75
CA LEU A 222 -6.75 -12.31 -5.46
C LEU A 222 -6.55 -11.37 -4.28
N THR A 223 -5.59 -10.44 -4.38
CA THR A 223 -5.33 -9.45 -3.33
C THR A 223 -6.48 -8.47 -3.20
N GLU A 224 -7.07 -8.01 -4.30
CA GLU A 224 -8.26 -7.16 -4.27
C GLU A 224 -9.50 -7.90 -3.76
N LYS A 225 -9.71 -9.16 -4.16
CA LYS A 225 -10.83 -9.97 -3.64
C LYS A 225 -10.70 -10.22 -2.13
N SER A 226 -9.46 -10.35 -1.65
CA SER A 226 -9.16 -10.49 -0.23
C SER A 226 -9.26 -9.16 0.52
N ARG A 227 -9.30 -8.03 -0.19
CA ARG A 227 -9.54 -6.72 0.41
C ARG A 227 -10.99 -6.64 0.86
N PRO A 228 -11.26 -6.29 2.13
CA PRO A 228 -12.63 -6.07 2.57
C PRO A 228 -13.19 -4.87 1.81
N LYS A 229 -14.11 -5.10 0.87
CA LYS A 229 -14.84 -4.03 0.20
C LYS A 229 -15.54 -3.15 1.25
N PRO A 230 -15.35 -1.82 1.25
CA PRO A 230 -16.24 -0.93 1.99
C PRO A 230 -17.61 -0.99 1.30
N GLY A 231 -18.50 -1.84 1.79
CA GLY A 231 -19.85 -2.00 1.25
C GLY A 231 -20.29 -3.45 1.05
N ASN A 232 -19.80 -4.13 0.00
CA ASN A 232 -20.44 -5.35 -0.52
C ASN A 232 -19.48 -6.53 -0.75
N GLY A 233 -18.90 -7.08 0.32
CA GLY A 233 -18.32 -8.44 0.33
C GLY A 233 -19.22 -9.40 1.11
N PRO A 234 -19.11 -10.74 0.90
CA PRO A 234 -19.78 -11.69 1.80
C PRO A 234 -19.38 -11.33 3.22
N ALA A 235 -20.37 -11.28 4.11
CA ALA A 235 -20.21 -10.82 5.48
C ALA A 235 -18.89 -11.38 6.03
N TYR A 236 -17.95 -10.47 6.32
CA TYR A 236 -16.90 -10.75 7.29
C TYR A 236 -17.60 -11.49 8.45
N PRO A 237 -17.05 -12.56 9.05
CA PRO A 237 -17.72 -13.33 10.11
C PRO A 237 -17.87 -12.54 11.43
N GLY A 238 -17.91 -11.21 11.33
CA GLY A 238 -18.46 -10.30 12.32
C GLY A 238 -19.43 -9.25 11.75
N LYS A 239 -19.70 -9.14 10.45
CA LYS A 239 -20.67 -8.16 9.86
C LYS A 239 -22.13 -8.57 10.12
N ALA A 240 -22.36 -9.86 10.37
CA ALA A 240 -23.44 -10.34 11.23
C ALA A 240 -22.79 -11.10 12.39
N ALA A 241 -22.09 -10.39 13.27
CA ALA A 241 -21.91 -10.94 14.61
C ALA A 241 -23.32 -10.92 15.20
N ASP A 242 -24.02 -12.04 15.06
CA ASP A 242 -25.21 -12.33 15.87
C ASP A 242 -24.89 -11.85 17.28
N VAL A 243 -25.78 -11.06 17.89
CA VAL A 243 -25.59 -10.51 19.24
C VAL A 243 -25.09 -11.60 20.19
N ARG A 244 -25.55 -12.84 19.98
CA ARG A 244 -25.09 -14.06 20.66
C ARG A 244 -23.58 -14.28 20.56
N ARG A 245 -22.98 -14.18 19.37
CA ARG A 245 -21.54 -14.36 19.15
C ARG A 245 -20.71 -13.26 19.83
N ILE A 246 -21.22 -12.03 19.89
CA ILE A 246 -20.56 -10.93 20.64
C ILE A 246 -20.61 -11.23 22.14
N LEU A 247 -21.75 -11.70 22.64
CA LEU A 247 -21.89 -12.12 24.05
C LEU A 247 -20.99 -13.29 24.41
N ASP A 248 -20.86 -14.29 23.52
CA ASP A 248 -19.97 -15.44 23.73
C ASP A 248 -18.51 -15.00 23.80
N LEU A 249 -18.10 -14.09 22.90
CA LEU A 249 -16.76 -13.51 22.92
C LEU A 249 -16.53 -12.68 24.21
N ALA A 250 -17.52 -11.89 24.63
CA ALA A 250 -17.46 -11.14 25.87
C ALA A 250 -17.32 -12.08 27.09
N ALA A 251 -17.99 -13.23 27.08
CA ALA A 251 -17.86 -14.26 28.11
C ALA A 251 -16.46 -14.89 28.13
N GLN A 252 -15.90 -15.23 26.98
CA GLN A 252 -14.54 -15.77 26.87
C GLN A 252 -13.50 -14.80 27.45
N TYR A 253 -13.59 -13.51 27.12
CA TYR A 253 -12.67 -12.50 27.68
C TYR A 253 -12.84 -12.33 29.20
N ARG A 254 -14.07 -12.40 29.70
CA ARG A 254 -14.33 -12.36 31.15
C ARG A 254 -13.73 -13.56 31.85
N ASP A 255 -13.93 -14.75 31.31
CA ASP A 255 -13.46 -15.99 31.93
C ASP A 255 -11.93 -16.04 31.91
N ALA A 256 -11.29 -15.61 30.81
CA ALA A 256 -9.85 -15.42 30.74
C ALA A 256 -9.33 -14.39 31.76
N ALA A 257 -10.05 -13.29 31.99
CA ALA A 257 -9.71 -12.30 33.02
C ALA A 257 -9.83 -12.86 34.45
N LYS A 258 -10.71 -13.85 34.68
CA LYS A 258 -10.84 -14.54 35.97
C LYS A 258 -9.71 -15.53 36.18
N THR A 259 -9.42 -16.39 35.20
CA THR A 259 -8.31 -17.35 35.26
C THR A 259 -6.98 -16.64 35.53
N LEU A 260 -6.72 -15.52 34.85
CA LEU A 260 -5.50 -14.73 35.08
C LEU A 260 -5.45 -14.06 36.47
N GLY A 261 -6.59 -13.90 37.13
CA GLY A 261 -6.64 -13.39 38.51
C GLY A 261 -6.36 -14.43 39.58
N GLU A 262 -6.52 -15.72 39.28
CA GLU A 262 -6.35 -16.82 40.22
C GLU A 262 -4.87 -17.20 40.38
N ASP A 263 -4.07 -17.10 39.31
CA ASP A 263 -2.67 -17.54 39.28
C ASP A 263 -1.65 -16.49 39.77
N VAL A 264 -2.08 -15.25 40.02
CA VAL A 264 -1.15 -14.11 40.07
C VAL A 264 -1.00 -13.53 41.47
N SER A 265 -0.07 -14.11 42.23
CA SER A 265 0.39 -13.52 43.50
C SER A 265 1.40 -12.37 43.33
N LYS A 266 2.02 -12.14 42.15
CA LYS A 266 3.07 -11.10 41.97
C LYS A 266 3.26 -10.50 40.56
N LEU A 267 2.43 -10.82 39.56
CA LEU A 267 2.57 -10.29 38.19
C LEU A 267 1.60 -9.13 37.91
N ASN A 268 2.05 -8.18 37.10
CA ASN A 268 1.31 -6.99 36.67
C ASN A 268 -0.16 -7.30 36.32
N HIS A 269 -1.12 -6.69 37.01
CA HIS A 269 -2.56 -6.79 36.72
C HIS A 269 -2.98 -6.19 35.36
N LEU A 270 -2.04 -5.76 34.52
CA LEU A 270 -2.30 -5.08 33.26
C LEU A 270 -3.00 -5.98 32.23
N PRO A 271 -2.56 -7.23 31.97
CA PRO A 271 -3.25 -8.07 30.99
C PRO A 271 -4.64 -8.47 31.49
N GLN A 272 -4.79 -8.75 32.80
CA GLN A 272 -6.08 -9.02 33.42
C GLN A 272 -7.06 -7.86 33.22
N ARG A 273 -6.57 -6.64 33.46
CA ARG A 273 -7.34 -5.41 33.28
C ARG A 273 -7.73 -5.17 31.83
N LEU A 274 -6.83 -5.42 30.88
CA LEU A 274 -7.12 -5.28 29.44
C LEU A 274 -8.27 -6.20 29.03
N LEU A 275 -8.20 -7.47 29.43
CA LEU A 275 -9.24 -8.46 29.14
C LEU A 275 -10.58 -8.05 29.78
N ALA A 276 -10.55 -7.54 31.02
CA ALA A 276 -11.75 -7.08 31.71
C ALA A 276 -12.40 -5.86 31.03
N LEU A 277 -11.60 -4.86 30.65
CA LEU A 277 -12.09 -3.66 29.95
C LEU A 277 -12.67 -4.02 28.58
N HIS A 278 -12.00 -4.90 27.83
CA HIS A 278 -12.49 -5.35 26.54
C HIS A 278 -13.78 -6.18 26.66
N SER A 279 -13.90 -7.00 27.70
CA SER A 279 -15.14 -7.73 27.98
C SER A 279 -16.31 -6.79 28.30
N ILE A 280 -16.10 -5.73 29.10
CA ILE A 280 -17.13 -4.72 29.39
C ILE A 280 -17.60 -4.04 28.11
N GLU A 281 -16.68 -3.62 27.25
CA GLU A 281 -16.98 -2.99 25.96
C GLU A 281 -17.89 -3.89 25.10
N LEU A 282 -17.52 -5.17 24.96
CA LEU A 282 -18.30 -6.13 24.16
C LEU A 282 -19.71 -6.39 24.73
N TYR A 283 -19.89 -6.41 26.06
CA TYR A 283 -21.22 -6.53 26.65
C TYR A 283 -22.10 -5.31 26.35
N LEU A 284 -21.54 -4.11 26.43
CA LEU A 284 -22.28 -2.90 26.10
C LEU A 284 -22.61 -2.86 24.61
N ASP A 285 -21.65 -3.17 23.73
CA ASP A 285 -21.86 -3.22 22.28
C ASP A 285 -22.95 -4.23 21.91
N ALA A 286 -22.94 -5.43 22.51
CA ALA A 286 -23.98 -6.43 22.30
C ALA A 286 -25.37 -5.92 22.70
N LEU A 287 -25.48 -5.17 23.80
CA LEU A 287 -26.75 -4.59 24.24
C LEU A 287 -27.24 -3.50 23.27
N LEU A 288 -26.35 -2.60 22.84
CA LEU A 288 -26.71 -1.53 21.91
C LEU A 288 -27.18 -2.08 20.56
N LEU A 289 -26.45 -3.07 20.02
CA LEU A 289 -26.80 -3.73 18.76
C LEU A 289 -28.14 -4.49 18.86
N ALA A 290 -28.42 -5.14 19.99
CA ALA A 290 -29.69 -5.84 20.20
C ALA A 290 -30.91 -4.89 20.24
N ASN A 291 -30.69 -3.60 20.53
CA ASN A 291 -31.74 -2.59 20.60
C ASN A 291 -31.76 -1.68 19.37
N GLY A 292 -31.18 -2.13 18.25
CA GLY A 292 -31.33 -1.49 16.95
C GLY A 292 -30.35 -0.37 16.64
N LEU A 293 -29.33 -0.14 17.47
CA LEU A 293 -28.24 0.76 17.07
C LEU A 293 -27.43 0.15 15.94
N ASP A 294 -27.10 0.96 14.94
CA ASP A 294 -26.22 0.53 13.87
C ASP A 294 -24.77 0.42 14.36
N ARG A 295 -24.00 -0.41 13.67
CA ARG A 295 -22.62 -0.68 14.06
C ARG A 295 -21.69 0.51 13.86
N GLU A 296 -21.98 1.40 12.90
CA GLU A 296 -21.14 2.56 12.62
C GLU A 296 -21.23 3.54 13.79
N THR A 297 -22.42 3.73 14.34
CA THR A 297 -22.67 4.50 15.57
C THR A 297 -21.96 3.87 16.77
N VAL A 298 -22.05 2.54 16.95
CA VAL A 298 -21.35 1.84 18.04
C VAL A 298 -19.82 1.97 17.91
N CYS A 299 -19.28 1.86 16.70
CA CYS A 299 -17.86 2.06 16.42
C CYS A 299 -17.42 3.53 16.61
N GLY A 300 -18.31 4.48 16.33
CA GLY A 300 -18.07 5.92 16.51
C GLY A 300 -17.84 6.34 17.97
N PHE A 301 -18.23 5.52 18.94
CA PHE A 301 -17.90 5.74 20.36
C PHE A 301 -16.45 5.37 20.72
N GLU A 302 -15.62 4.93 19.77
CA GLU A 302 -14.22 4.54 19.96
C GLU A 302 -14.04 3.65 21.21
N ARG A 303 -13.28 4.08 22.23
CA ARG A 303 -13.10 3.40 23.52
C ARG A 303 -13.83 4.08 24.68
N ASP A 304 -14.81 4.94 24.39
CA ASP A 304 -15.60 5.63 25.39
C ASP A 304 -16.67 4.69 26.00
N LEU A 305 -16.36 4.15 27.17
CA LEU A 305 -17.28 3.31 27.94
C LEU A 305 -18.45 4.12 28.54
N ASN A 306 -18.25 5.41 28.81
CA ASN A 306 -19.27 6.28 29.39
C ASN A 306 -20.38 6.57 28.38
N ALA A 307 -20.01 6.91 27.14
CA ALA A 307 -20.95 7.13 26.05
C ALA A 307 -21.85 5.90 25.83
N ARG A 308 -21.24 4.71 25.72
CA ARG A 308 -21.98 3.44 25.60
C ARG A 308 -22.89 3.16 26.79
N THR A 309 -22.41 3.44 28.00
CA THR A 309 -23.18 3.20 29.23
C THR A 309 -24.39 4.10 29.33
N ARG A 310 -24.29 5.39 28.94
CA ARG A 310 -25.42 6.33 28.96
C ARG A 310 -26.55 5.85 28.06
N ILE A 311 -26.21 5.50 26.82
CA ILE A 311 -27.19 4.97 25.86
C ILE A 311 -27.78 3.65 26.37
N ALA A 312 -26.95 2.75 26.90
CA ALA A 312 -27.43 1.51 27.50
C ALA A 312 -28.43 1.76 28.66
N MET A 313 -28.18 2.77 29.50
CA MET A 313 -29.08 3.16 30.57
C MET A 313 -30.40 3.74 30.04
N ASP A 314 -30.35 4.53 28.97
CA ASP A 314 -31.54 5.09 28.29
C ASP A 314 -32.42 3.99 27.68
N ILE A 315 -31.80 2.90 27.20
CA ILE A 315 -32.50 1.69 26.72
C ILE A 315 -33.11 0.88 27.88
N GLY A 316 -32.69 1.13 29.13
CA GLY A 316 -33.24 0.48 30.34
C GLY A 316 -32.25 -0.39 31.12
N LEU A 317 -30.94 -0.32 30.84
CA LEU A 317 -29.92 -0.99 31.64
C LEU A 317 -29.79 -0.33 33.02
N VAL A 318 -30.39 -0.93 34.04
CA VAL A 318 -30.32 -0.40 35.41
C VAL A 318 -29.03 -0.82 36.11
N LEU A 319 -27.98 0.02 36.11
CA LEU A 319 -26.73 -0.20 36.87
C LEU A 319 -26.78 0.42 38.29
N ARG A 320 -25.97 -0.09 39.23
CA ARG A 320 -25.75 0.57 40.53
C ARG A 320 -25.10 1.93 40.30
N LYS A 321 -25.46 2.94 41.09
CA LYS A 321 -24.89 4.31 41.01
C LYS A 321 -23.36 4.31 41.01
N ARG A 322 -22.73 3.48 41.86
CA ARG A 322 -21.26 3.35 41.97
C ARG A 322 -20.62 2.77 40.70
N THR A 323 -21.33 1.91 39.98
CA THR A 323 -20.85 1.20 38.77
C THR A 323 -20.94 2.11 37.56
N ALA A 324 -22.05 2.85 37.41
CA ALA A 324 -22.18 3.89 36.39
C ALA A 324 -21.11 4.99 36.57
N ALA A 325 -20.91 5.46 37.81
CA ALA A 325 -19.85 6.42 38.11
C ALA A 325 -18.45 5.86 37.80
N HIS A 326 -18.21 4.57 38.06
CA HIS A 326 -16.93 3.96 37.75
C HIS A 326 -16.67 3.85 36.23
N LEU A 327 -17.68 3.49 35.42
CA LEU A 327 -17.57 3.48 33.96
C LEU A 327 -17.25 4.88 33.40
N ALA A 328 -17.82 5.92 34.00
CA ALA A 328 -17.46 7.31 33.69
C ALA A 328 -16.00 7.64 34.04
N THR A 329 -15.50 7.16 35.19
CA THR A 329 -14.09 7.28 35.57
C THR A 329 -13.17 6.56 34.59
N LEU A 330 -13.45 5.29 34.26
CA LEU A 330 -12.64 4.48 33.33
C LEU A 330 -12.47 5.13 31.95
N SER A 331 -13.53 5.79 31.46
CA SER A 331 -13.49 6.54 30.20
C SER A 331 -12.67 7.82 30.33
N SER A 332 -12.88 8.58 31.41
CA SER A 332 -12.19 9.87 31.65
C SER A 332 -10.69 9.72 31.86
N SER A 333 -10.25 8.69 32.60
CA SER A 333 -8.83 8.36 32.79
C SER A 333 -8.22 7.58 31.61
N ARG A 334 -9.00 7.30 30.57
CA ARG A 334 -8.57 6.58 29.35
C ARG A 334 -7.85 5.26 29.67
N GLU A 335 -8.34 4.51 30.67
CA GLU A 335 -7.65 3.33 31.19
C GLU A 335 -7.39 2.26 30.13
N TYR A 336 -8.27 2.13 29.14
CA TYR A 336 -8.07 1.21 28.02
C TYR A 336 -6.78 1.51 27.25
N LEU A 337 -6.51 2.80 26.98
CA LEU A 337 -5.32 3.24 26.25
C LEU A 337 -4.07 3.15 27.13
N ALA A 338 -4.18 3.55 28.40
CA ALA A 338 -3.09 3.49 29.37
C ALA A 338 -2.57 2.06 29.56
N VAL A 339 -3.46 1.06 29.62
CA VAL A 339 -3.11 -0.35 29.75
C VAL A 339 -2.52 -0.93 28.46
N SER A 340 -2.98 -0.48 27.30
CA SER A 340 -2.54 -1.00 26.00
C SER A 340 -1.16 -0.48 25.54
N TYR A 341 -0.84 0.77 25.89
CA TYR A 341 0.38 1.45 25.40
C TYR A 341 1.43 1.73 26.48
N GLY A 342 1.17 1.34 27.74
CA GLY A 342 2.14 1.47 28.83
C GLY A 342 2.58 2.92 29.08
N SER A 343 1.64 3.87 29.02
CA SER A 343 1.93 5.29 29.24
C SER A 343 2.20 5.61 30.72
N GLU A 344 2.84 6.75 30.98
CA GLU A 344 3.16 7.33 32.31
C GLU A 344 1.93 7.52 33.25
N THR A 345 0.74 7.16 32.79
CA THR A 345 -0.57 7.33 33.46
C THR A 345 -1.00 6.13 34.30
N THR A 346 -0.14 5.11 34.50
CA THR A 346 -0.45 3.93 35.34
C THR A 346 -0.81 4.29 36.79
N ALA A 347 -0.38 5.46 37.27
CA ALA A 347 -0.73 6.00 38.59
C ALA A 347 -2.22 6.36 38.75
N THR A 348 -2.96 6.53 37.65
CA THR A 348 -4.39 6.88 37.66
C THR A 348 -5.32 5.68 37.45
N LEU A 349 -4.76 4.47 37.38
CA LEU A 349 -5.56 3.25 37.18
C LEU A 349 -6.41 2.95 38.41
N SER A 350 -7.69 2.69 38.19
CA SER A 350 -8.62 2.21 39.21
C SER A 350 -8.13 0.90 39.86
N GLN A 351 -8.65 0.54 41.03
CA GLN A 351 -8.30 -0.74 41.65
C GLN A 351 -8.82 -1.93 40.80
N ILE A 352 -8.00 -2.96 40.59
CA ILE A 352 -8.37 -4.12 39.73
C ILE A 352 -9.65 -4.80 40.21
N ASN A 353 -9.81 -4.95 41.53
CA ASN A 353 -11.03 -5.50 42.13
C ASN A 353 -12.28 -4.70 41.78
N ARG A 354 -12.13 -3.38 41.60
CA ARG A 354 -13.23 -2.48 41.20
C ARG A 354 -13.60 -2.68 39.72
N VAL A 355 -12.61 -2.92 38.86
CA VAL A 355 -12.84 -3.27 37.44
C VAL A 355 -13.54 -4.62 37.32
N MET A 356 -13.08 -5.63 38.05
CA MET A 356 -13.69 -6.97 38.05
C MET A 356 -15.14 -6.94 38.59
N ALA A 357 -15.40 -6.20 39.67
CA ALA A 357 -16.77 -6.02 40.18
C ALA A 357 -17.70 -5.30 39.18
N THR A 358 -17.15 -4.35 38.41
CA THR A 358 -17.88 -3.64 37.35
C THR A 358 -18.22 -4.59 36.20
N LEU A 359 -17.25 -5.40 35.78
CA LEU A 359 -17.44 -6.44 34.76
C LEU A 359 -18.50 -7.46 35.17
N ASP A 360 -18.47 -7.95 36.41
CA ASP A 360 -19.45 -8.91 36.91
C ASP A 360 -20.86 -8.32 36.89
N GLU A 361 -21.04 -7.08 37.34
CA GLU A 361 -22.34 -6.42 37.32
C GLU A 361 -22.86 -6.17 35.89
N VAL A 362 -22.03 -5.57 35.02
CA VAL A 362 -22.40 -5.28 33.61
C VAL A 362 -22.77 -6.57 32.89
N SER A 363 -21.92 -7.60 32.99
CA SER A 363 -22.16 -8.88 32.33
C SER A 363 -23.44 -9.57 32.80
N LEU A 364 -23.73 -9.51 34.11
CA LEU A 364 -24.94 -10.10 34.69
C LEU A 364 -26.19 -9.38 34.21
N LYS A 365 -26.18 -8.04 34.22
CA LYS A 365 -27.34 -7.22 33.90
C LYS A 365 -27.65 -7.21 32.41
N VAL A 366 -26.63 -7.08 31.56
CA VAL A 366 -26.79 -7.20 30.10
C VAL A 366 -27.37 -8.56 29.72
N ARG A 367 -26.82 -9.67 30.24
CA ARG A 367 -27.36 -11.01 29.94
C ARG A 367 -28.77 -11.25 30.48
N ARG A 368 -29.18 -10.58 31.57
CA ARG A 368 -30.56 -10.67 32.07
C ARG A 368 -31.51 -9.91 31.17
N MET A 369 -31.13 -8.69 30.78
CA MET A 369 -31.92 -7.83 29.91
C MET A 369 -32.14 -8.48 28.53
N LEU A 370 -31.07 -8.99 27.90
CA LEU A 370 -31.16 -9.65 26.60
C LEU A 370 -31.94 -10.97 26.64
N ARG A 371 -31.92 -11.70 27.76
CA ARG A 371 -32.80 -12.88 27.95
C ARG A 371 -34.26 -12.52 28.20
N GLY A 372 -34.53 -11.34 28.77
CA GLY A 372 -35.88 -10.83 28.98
C GLY A 372 -36.52 -10.34 27.68
N SER A 373 -35.75 -9.66 26.81
CA SER A 373 -36.23 -9.15 25.53
C SER A 373 -36.67 -10.26 24.57
N THR A 374 -35.94 -11.38 24.50
CA THR A 374 -36.30 -12.52 23.64
C THR A 374 -37.60 -13.20 24.07
N VAL A 375 -37.91 -13.23 25.37
CA VAL A 375 -39.15 -13.83 25.90
C VAL A 375 -40.35 -12.89 25.68
N ALA A 376 -40.12 -11.58 25.64
CA ALA A 376 -41.16 -10.60 25.35
C ALA A 376 -41.55 -10.58 23.87
N GLU A 377 -40.57 -10.67 22.95
CA GLU A 377 -40.83 -10.75 21.51
C GLU A 377 -41.65 -12.00 21.14
N ASP A 378 -41.32 -13.18 21.67
CA ASP A 378 -42.07 -14.42 21.44
C ASP A 378 -43.53 -14.36 21.95
N ARG A 379 -43.76 -13.68 23.08
CA ARG A 379 -45.12 -13.49 23.62
C ARG A 379 -45.95 -12.54 22.76
N THR A 380 -45.34 -11.48 22.24
CA THR A 380 -46.03 -10.53 21.34
C THR A 380 -46.31 -11.11 19.95
N ALA A 381 -45.46 -12.02 19.45
CA ALA A 381 -45.70 -12.76 18.21
C ALA A 381 -46.84 -13.78 18.36
N SER A 382 -46.91 -14.48 19.50
CA SER A 382 -47.98 -15.43 19.82
C SER A 382 -49.34 -14.74 20.06
N ALA A 383 -49.36 -13.56 20.69
CA ALA A 383 -50.58 -12.78 20.90
C ALA A 383 -51.14 -12.07 19.64
N ARG A 384 -50.37 -12.00 18.54
CA ARG A 384 -50.83 -11.49 17.24
C ARG A 384 -51.36 -12.57 16.31
N SER A 385 -51.28 -13.84 16.72
CA SER A 385 -51.76 -15.01 15.96
C SER A 385 -53.04 -15.64 16.53
N LEU A 386 -53.71 -14.95 17.46
CA LEU A 386 -55.05 -15.23 17.96
C LEU A 386 -55.90 -13.98 17.71
#